data_AF-A0A952N2E9-F1
#
_entry.id   AF-A0A952N2E9-F1
#
_cell.length_a   1.000
_cell.length_b   1.000
_cell.length_c   1.000
_cell.angle_alpha   90.00
_cell.angle_beta   90.00
_cell.angle_gamma   90.00
#
_symmetry.space_group_name_H-M   'P 1'
#
loop_
_entity.id
_entity.type
_entity.pdbx_description
1 polymer ?
#
loop_
_entity_poly.entity_id
_entity_poly.type
_entity_poly.pdbx_seq_one_letter_code
_entity_poly.pdbx_strand_id
1 'polypeptide(L)'
;MLLSCDSKIAEHDRLLITVKRNYAVPKSAEPVTISIDWKELTTRLPRLKDFSFTVIDQNFGKEVSARLINTGNDKTPDYLVLDYTFNSNEPVFTFLIKPSGKRHEVVSEEIKTDERLEISFLTPLPVYEKQNGKLNNVASTLVESTMNIYPDVKTFPVYAPHRWNYEYSFFMAGAFKQGKKTGNQSFIDYSREWLDNFITEEGAFVPGVYKVDEYQLDNILPGRLVIYMHEETGLTKYKSIADTLIHYLANQPKTSDGGYWHKQVYPYQMWLDGIFMADVFSMQYAQAYNRPEWFDEAVHQVKLIYKHTLDPTTGLLYHGWDESKNPVWAHPEKGTSPEFWGRAVGWYAMALVECLEYLPETHPERKDVVEILQNLSSAVIKYQDEQSGLWYQVLDKGNQSGNWIETSCSAMFAYAFAKAHRQGFLDDAFLKAAEKAYNTLLNQYVYVDDAGNLHFDETVKIGTLNPKTSKGDYEYYITTEKRINDYKGLASLLYVSIELN
;
A
#
# COMPACT_ATOMS: atom_id res chain seq x y z
N MET A 1 32.99 -20.11 4.17
CA MET A 1 33.27 -19.36 2.94
C MET A 1 32.25 -18.24 2.91
N LEU A 2 32.67 -17.04 3.34
CA LEU A 2 31.83 -15.85 3.45
C LEU A 2 31.53 -15.36 2.03
N LEU A 3 30.28 -15.49 1.58
CA LEU A 3 29.80 -14.75 0.41
C LEU A 3 29.44 -13.34 0.89
N SER A 4 30.09 -12.39 0.26
CA SER A 4 30.15 -10.98 0.59
C SER A 4 28.78 -10.34 0.63
N CYS A 5 28.54 -9.54 1.68
CA CYS A 5 27.63 -8.40 1.61
C CYS A 5 27.94 -7.61 0.33
N ASP A 6 26.97 -7.55 -0.58
CA ASP A 6 26.97 -6.51 -1.61
C ASP A 6 26.99 -5.17 -0.89
N SER A 7 28.13 -4.49 -1.00
CA SER A 7 28.29 -3.11 -0.58
C SER A 7 27.17 -2.29 -1.18
N LYS A 8 26.33 -1.69 -0.33
CA LYS A 8 25.30 -0.72 -0.72
C LYS A 8 25.90 0.27 -1.71
N ILE A 9 25.52 0.14 -2.98
CA ILE A 9 25.70 1.17 -3.99
C ILE A 9 25.07 2.42 -3.37
N ALA A 10 25.88 3.48 -3.18
CA ALA A 10 25.38 4.72 -2.62
C ALA A 10 24.15 5.16 -3.43
N GLU A 11 23.12 5.70 -2.77
CA GLU A 11 21.86 6.11 -3.40
C GLU A 11 22.04 7.07 -4.59
N HIS A 12 23.22 7.71 -4.69
CA HIS A 12 23.66 8.58 -5.78
C HIS A 12 24.13 7.86 -7.07
N ASP A 13 24.17 6.53 -7.08
CA ASP A 13 24.64 5.73 -8.22
C ASP A 13 23.50 4.92 -8.88
N ARG A 14 22.25 5.36 -8.73
CA ARG A 14 21.10 4.74 -9.39
C ARG A 14 20.10 5.78 -9.84
N LEU A 15 19.31 5.44 -10.86
CA LEU A 15 18.27 6.28 -11.41
C LEU A 15 17.00 5.45 -11.55
N LEU A 16 15.90 5.97 -11.01
CA LEU A 16 14.58 5.37 -11.14
C LEU A 16 13.79 6.17 -12.17
N ILE A 17 13.10 5.48 -13.07
CA ILE A 17 12.19 6.09 -14.03
C ILE A 17 10.84 5.39 -13.99
N THR A 18 9.78 6.13 -14.27
CA THR A 18 8.46 5.59 -14.55
C THR A 18 8.17 5.68 -16.03
N VAL A 19 7.56 4.62 -16.58
CA VAL A 19 7.06 4.57 -17.95
C VAL A 19 5.55 4.42 -17.86
N LYS A 20 4.84 5.51 -18.11
CA LYS A 20 3.38 5.59 -18.13
C LYS A 20 2.85 5.32 -19.54
N ARG A 21 1.80 4.51 -19.61
CA ARG A 21 1.09 4.14 -20.84
C ARG A 21 -0.05 5.13 -21.04
N ASN A 22 0.11 6.07 -21.97
CA ASN A 22 -0.83 7.15 -22.21
C ASN A 22 -1.86 6.79 -23.32
N TYR A 23 -2.61 5.70 -23.12
CA TYR A 23 -3.63 5.25 -24.07
C TYR A 23 -4.69 4.38 -23.42
N ALA A 24 -5.86 4.29 -24.06
CA ALA A 24 -7.04 3.63 -23.52
C ALA A 24 -6.88 2.10 -23.39
N VAL A 25 -7.23 1.60 -22.22
CA VAL A 25 -7.27 0.17 -21.80
C VAL A 25 -5.94 -0.58 -22.05
N PRO A 26 -4.94 -0.33 -21.21
CA PRO A 26 -3.66 -1.03 -21.25
C PRO A 26 -3.82 -2.57 -21.09
N LYS A 27 -3.19 -3.36 -21.96
CA LYS A 27 -3.25 -4.85 -21.97
C LYS A 27 -1.91 -5.49 -21.61
N SER A 28 -1.94 -6.66 -20.99
CA SER A 28 -0.78 -7.53 -20.80
C SER A 28 -0.31 -8.13 -22.12
N ALA A 29 0.94 -8.59 -22.14
CA ALA A 29 1.63 -9.15 -23.30
C ALA A 29 1.77 -8.18 -24.48
N GLU A 30 1.83 -6.88 -24.21
CA GLU A 30 2.03 -5.86 -25.23
C GLU A 30 3.53 -5.60 -25.45
N PRO A 31 4.10 -5.88 -26.64
CA PRO A 31 5.47 -5.52 -26.96
C PRO A 31 5.57 -4.02 -27.24
N VAL A 32 6.60 -3.39 -26.70
CA VAL A 32 6.90 -1.97 -26.87
C VAL A 32 8.40 -1.74 -27.00
N THR A 33 8.74 -0.61 -27.59
CA THR A 33 10.10 -0.08 -27.61
C THR A 33 10.13 1.16 -26.74
N ILE A 34 10.78 1.06 -25.58
CA ILE A 34 10.95 2.19 -24.67
C ILE A 34 12.27 2.88 -25.04
N SER A 35 12.21 4.08 -25.59
CA SER A 35 13.39 4.89 -25.93
C SER A 35 13.55 6.02 -24.92
N ILE A 36 14.71 6.04 -24.26
CA ILE A 36 15.06 7.01 -23.22
C ILE A 36 16.23 7.85 -23.74
N ASP A 37 16.11 9.18 -23.66
CA ASP A 37 17.16 10.09 -24.09
C ASP A 37 18.47 9.86 -23.31
N TRP A 38 19.55 9.55 -24.04
CA TRP A 38 20.83 9.19 -23.45
C TRP A 38 21.53 10.39 -22.79
N LYS A 39 21.35 11.59 -23.32
CA LYS A 39 21.95 12.80 -22.77
C LYS A 39 21.30 13.14 -21.43
N GLU A 40 19.99 13.01 -21.31
CA GLU A 40 19.24 13.20 -20.08
C GLU A 40 19.66 12.16 -19.03
N LEU A 41 19.72 10.87 -19.42
CA LEU A 41 20.22 9.79 -18.56
C LEU A 41 21.62 10.07 -18.01
N THR A 42 22.57 10.44 -18.87
CA THR A 42 23.96 10.67 -18.46
C THR A 42 24.19 12.03 -17.79
N THR A 43 23.22 12.94 -17.87
CA THR A 43 23.21 14.17 -17.07
C THR A 43 22.83 13.85 -15.62
N ARG A 44 21.81 13.01 -15.43
CA ARG A 44 21.35 12.59 -14.10
C ARG A 44 22.22 11.52 -13.45
N LEU A 45 22.79 10.63 -14.25
CA LEU A 45 23.68 9.56 -13.79
C LEU A 45 24.95 9.49 -14.66
N PRO A 46 25.94 10.38 -14.41
CA PRO A 46 27.15 10.51 -15.25
C PRO A 46 27.97 9.23 -15.42
N ARG A 47 27.90 8.29 -14.46
CA ARG A 47 28.60 7.00 -14.54
C ARG A 47 28.11 6.10 -15.69
N LEU A 48 26.93 6.37 -16.25
CA LEU A 48 26.44 5.62 -17.42
C LEU A 48 27.27 5.88 -18.69
N LYS A 49 28.09 6.95 -18.72
CA LYS A 49 29.00 7.26 -19.86
C LYS A 49 30.03 6.16 -20.14
N ASP A 50 30.27 5.28 -19.18
CA ASP A 50 31.14 4.10 -19.35
C ASP A 50 30.45 2.95 -20.11
N PHE A 51 29.17 3.12 -20.48
CA PHE A 51 28.32 2.13 -21.15
C PHE A 51 28.18 0.81 -20.38
N SER A 52 28.41 0.82 -19.08
CA SER A 52 28.40 -0.37 -18.22
C SER A 52 27.31 -0.26 -17.14
N PHE A 53 26.16 -0.89 -17.39
CA PHE A 53 24.97 -0.74 -16.55
C PHE A 53 24.00 -1.92 -16.68
N THR A 54 23.06 -2.01 -15.75
CA THR A 54 21.90 -2.92 -15.81
C THR A 54 20.62 -2.12 -15.71
N VAL A 55 19.58 -2.58 -16.39
CA VAL A 55 18.21 -2.06 -16.26
C VAL A 55 17.36 -3.16 -15.63
N ILE A 56 16.63 -2.81 -14.57
CA ILE A 56 15.80 -3.75 -13.82
C ILE A 56 14.37 -3.21 -13.80
N ASP A 57 13.45 -4.01 -14.27
CA ASP A 57 12.02 -3.81 -14.05
C ASP A 57 11.70 -4.07 -12.58
N GLN A 58 11.40 -3.00 -11.84
CA GLN A 58 11.11 -3.07 -10.41
C GLN A 58 9.78 -3.74 -10.10
N ASN A 59 8.85 -3.76 -11.05
CA ASN A 59 7.54 -4.38 -10.83
C ASN A 59 7.66 -5.91 -10.64
N PHE A 60 8.63 -6.55 -11.30
CA PHE A 60 8.85 -8.00 -11.23
C PHE A 60 10.26 -8.41 -10.79
N GLY A 61 11.14 -7.45 -10.52
CA GLY A 61 12.53 -7.71 -10.12
C GLY A 61 13.38 -8.37 -11.21
N LYS A 62 13.06 -8.13 -12.49
CA LYS A 62 13.74 -8.80 -13.63
C LYS A 62 14.64 -7.85 -14.38
N GLU A 63 15.83 -8.33 -14.75
CA GLU A 63 16.71 -7.60 -15.66
C GLU A 63 16.05 -7.48 -17.04
N VAL A 64 16.14 -6.29 -17.62
CA VAL A 64 15.58 -5.95 -18.93
C VAL A 64 16.70 -5.83 -19.94
N SER A 65 16.46 -6.34 -21.15
CA SER A 65 17.39 -6.18 -22.26
C SER A 65 17.48 -4.70 -22.65
N ALA A 66 18.69 -4.21 -22.81
CA ALA A 66 19.00 -2.81 -23.11
C ALA A 66 19.95 -2.73 -24.29
N ARG A 67 19.74 -1.74 -25.16
CA ARG A 67 20.61 -1.43 -26.31
C ARG A 67 20.93 0.06 -26.31
N LEU A 68 22.15 0.41 -26.68
CA LEU A 68 22.55 1.79 -26.92
C LEU A 68 22.46 2.07 -28.42
N ILE A 69 21.62 3.02 -28.80
CA ILE A 69 21.37 3.34 -30.20
C ILE A 69 21.92 4.71 -30.54
N ASN A 70 22.63 4.78 -31.66
CA ASN A 70 23.07 6.01 -32.28
C ASN A 70 22.43 6.15 -33.67
N THR A 71 21.65 7.20 -33.84
CA THR A 71 20.96 7.58 -35.07
C THR A 71 21.77 8.56 -35.93
N GLY A 72 22.85 9.11 -35.37
CA GLY A 72 23.75 10.06 -36.02
C GLY A 72 25.08 9.45 -36.47
N ASN A 73 25.99 10.34 -36.87
CA ASN A 73 27.33 9.99 -37.37
C ASN A 73 28.44 10.12 -36.30
N ASP A 74 28.10 10.45 -35.05
CA ASP A 74 29.09 10.52 -33.97
C ASP A 74 29.30 9.13 -33.33
N LYS A 75 29.98 9.04 -32.18
CA LYS A 75 30.14 7.77 -31.43
C LYS A 75 29.31 7.76 -30.14
N THR A 76 28.45 8.73 -29.95
CA THR A 76 27.66 8.91 -28.74
C THR A 76 26.29 8.27 -28.96
N PRO A 77 25.77 7.48 -28.03
CA PRO A 77 24.38 7.05 -28.12
C PRO A 77 23.45 8.26 -28.06
N ASP A 78 22.40 8.24 -28.86
CA ASP A 78 21.27 9.16 -28.72
C ASP A 78 20.25 8.61 -27.71
N TYR A 79 20.08 7.28 -27.70
CA TYR A 79 19.05 6.62 -26.89
C TYR A 79 19.56 5.38 -26.16
N LEU A 80 19.04 5.17 -24.95
CA LEU A 80 18.91 3.85 -24.35
C LEU A 80 17.56 3.27 -24.78
N VAL A 81 17.59 2.11 -25.43
CA VAL A 81 16.39 1.42 -25.90
C VAL A 81 16.17 0.13 -25.12
N LEU A 82 14.95 -0.05 -24.62
CA LEU A 82 14.49 -1.29 -23.99
C LEU A 82 13.46 -1.95 -24.91
N ASP A 83 13.77 -3.15 -25.40
CA ASP A 83 12.80 -4.01 -26.04
C ASP A 83 12.06 -4.76 -24.93
N TYR A 84 10.80 -4.38 -24.67
CA TYR A 84 10.08 -4.82 -23.49
C TYR A 84 8.69 -5.32 -23.83
N THR A 85 8.19 -6.26 -23.03
CA THR A 85 6.79 -6.72 -23.10
C THR A 85 6.12 -6.43 -21.77
N PHE A 86 5.09 -5.57 -21.78
CA PHE A 86 4.31 -5.30 -20.59
C PHE A 86 3.58 -6.57 -20.13
N ASN A 87 4.04 -7.18 -19.03
CA ASN A 87 3.50 -8.45 -18.53
C ASN A 87 2.28 -8.29 -17.61
N SER A 88 1.72 -7.09 -17.55
CA SER A 88 0.49 -6.83 -16.80
C SER A 88 -0.29 -5.70 -17.44
N ASN A 89 -1.52 -5.50 -16.97
CA ASN A 89 -2.33 -4.40 -17.44
C ASN A 89 -1.83 -3.06 -16.89
N GLU A 90 -0.98 -3.02 -15.85
CA GLU A 90 -0.58 -1.79 -15.11
C GLU A 90 -0.22 -0.59 -16.01
N PRO A 91 -0.43 0.65 -15.54
CA PRO A 91 -0.31 1.86 -16.37
C PRO A 91 1.11 2.34 -16.40
N VAL A 92 1.80 2.10 -15.29
CA VAL A 92 3.08 2.66 -14.93
C VAL A 92 3.94 1.48 -14.56
N PHE A 93 5.06 1.41 -15.25
CA PHE A 93 6.14 0.47 -14.94
C PHE A 93 7.33 1.26 -14.46
N THR A 94 8.05 0.69 -13.51
CA THR A 94 9.18 1.35 -12.88
C THR A 94 10.45 0.63 -13.25
N PHE A 95 11.43 1.37 -13.77
CA PHE A 95 12.71 0.81 -14.17
C PHE A 95 13.83 1.47 -13.38
N LEU A 96 14.67 0.61 -12.79
CA LEU A 96 15.90 1.00 -12.12
C LEU A 96 17.07 0.84 -13.08
N ILE A 97 17.79 1.93 -13.29
CA ILE A 97 19.02 1.96 -14.07
C ILE A 97 20.18 2.22 -13.11
N LYS A 98 21.18 1.33 -13.11
CA LYS A 98 22.36 1.47 -12.25
C LYS A 98 23.64 1.02 -12.97
N PRO A 99 24.80 1.64 -12.69
CA PRO A 99 26.07 1.16 -13.19
C PRO A 99 26.31 -0.29 -12.76
N SER A 100 26.97 -1.05 -13.61
CA SER A 100 27.28 -2.45 -13.38
C SER A 100 28.58 -2.82 -14.09
N GLY A 101 28.96 -4.11 -14.07
CA GLY A 101 30.05 -4.63 -14.92
C GLY A 101 29.61 -5.04 -16.34
N LYS A 102 28.33 -4.90 -16.68
CA LYS A 102 27.77 -5.33 -17.97
C LYS A 102 27.88 -4.21 -19.00
N ARG A 103 28.85 -4.34 -19.91
CA ARG A 103 29.10 -3.39 -20.99
C ARG A 103 28.12 -3.58 -22.15
N HIS A 104 27.61 -2.47 -22.69
CA HIS A 104 26.74 -2.43 -23.86
C HIS A 104 27.48 -1.86 -25.06
N GLU A 105 27.21 -2.41 -26.23
CA GLU A 105 27.71 -1.89 -27.51
C GLU A 105 26.76 -0.83 -28.06
N VAL A 106 27.33 0.15 -28.77
CA VAL A 106 26.56 1.18 -29.48
C VAL A 106 26.28 0.67 -30.88
N VAL A 107 24.99 0.56 -31.22
CA VAL A 107 24.54 0.10 -32.53
C VAL A 107 24.02 1.28 -33.34
N SER A 108 24.38 1.34 -34.62
CA SER A 108 23.82 2.32 -35.55
C SER A 108 22.57 1.74 -36.18
N GLU A 109 21.41 2.30 -35.82
CA GLU A 109 20.08 1.84 -36.23
C GLU A 109 19.09 3.01 -36.18
N GLU A 110 18.12 3.06 -37.10
CA GLU A 110 16.95 3.92 -36.93
C GLU A 110 15.98 3.28 -35.94
N ILE A 111 15.44 4.06 -35.01
CA ILE A 111 14.41 3.59 -34.07
C ILE A 111 13.12 4.37 -34.24
N LYS A 112 12.01 3.69 -34.00
CA LYS A 112 10.70 4.31 -33.87
C LYS A 112 10.34 4.38 -32.38
N THR A 113 10.38 5.58 -31.82
CA THR A 113 9.90 5.83 -30.46
C THR A 113 8.40 5.54 -30.38
N ASP A 114 7.97 4.85 -29.31
CA ASP A 114 6.56 4.66 -29.02
C ASP A 114 6.01 5.91 -28.33
N GLU A 115 5.43 6.82 -29.12
CA GLU A 115 4.84 8.10 -28.66
C GLU A 115 3.69 7.92 -27.66
N ARG A 116 3.21 6.69 -27.46
CA ARG A 116 2.18 6.37 -26.48
C ARG A 116 2.73 6.24 -25.05
N LEU A 117 4.05 6.28 -24.88
CA LEU A 117 4.73 6.14 -23.61
C LEU A 117 5.25 7.49 -23.11
N GLU A 118 5.00 7.77 -21.84
CA GLU A 118 5.48 8.94 -21.14
C GLU A 118 6.52 8.50 -20.10
N ILE A 119 7.74 9.01 -20.19
CA ILE A 119 8.84 8.69 -19.29
C ILE A 119 9.03 9.83 -18.30
N SER A 120 9.07 9.52 -17.01
CA SER A 120 9.37 10.50 -15.95
C SER A 120 10.58 10.04 -15.16
N PHE A 121 11.51 10.96 -14.89
CA PHE A 121 12.66 10.70 -14.04
C PHE A 121 12.31 10.98 -12.59
N LEU A 122 12.70 10.07 -11.70
CA LEU A 122 12.39 10.16 -10.29
C LEU A 122 13.62 10.58 -9.49
N THR A 123 13.50 11.69 -8.77
CA THR A 123 14.54 12.26 -7.92
C THR A 123 14.24 11.92 -6.46
N PRO A 124 15.16 11.32 -5.69
CA PRO A 124 14.93 11.07 -4.26
C PRO A 124 14.56 12.36 -3.53
N LEU A 125 13.56 12.30 -2.63
CA LEU A 125 13.03 13.50 -1.95
C LEU A 125 14.12 14.38 -1.30
N PRO A 126 15.12 13.85 -0.57
CA PRO A 126 16.18 14.69 0.00
C PRO A 126 17.00 15.46 -1.05
N VAL A 127 17.18 14.88 -2.23
CA VAL A 127 17.87 15.54 -3.35
C VAL A 127 16.99 16.64 -3.94
N TYR A 128 15.70 16.36 -4.12
CA TYR A 128 14.73 17.35 -4.59
C TYR A 128 14.62 18.54 -3.62
N GLU A 129 14.50 18.30 -2.31
CA GLU A 129 14.39 19.36 -1.30
C GLU A 129 15.65 20.22 -1.21
N LYS A 130 16.83 19.64 -1.43
CA LYS A 130 18.08 20.40 -1.50
C LYS A 130 18.11 21.38 -2.68
N GLN A 131 17.42 21.05 -3.78
CA GLN A 131 17.38 21.85 -5.00
C GLN A 131 16.23 22.87 -4.99
N ASN A 132 15.08 22.50 -4.43
CA ASN A 132 13.81 23.24 -4.57
C ASN A 132 13.28 23.80 -3.24
N GLY A 133 13.91 23.47 -2.11
CA GLY A 133 13.42 23.77 -0.77
C GLY A 133 12.62 22.61 -0.16
N LYS A 134 12.53 22.58 1.17
CA LYS A 134 11.79 21.54 1.89
C LYS A 134 10.29 21.59 1.59
N LEU A 135 9.65 20.43 1.55
CA LEU A 135 8.20 20.35 1.48
C LEU A 135 7.60 20.84 2.79
N ASN A 136 6.58 21.71 2.70
CA ASN A 136 5.92 22.25 3.89
C ASN A 136 4.96 21.24 4.54
N ASN A 137 4.34 20.36 3.74
CA ASN A 137 3.37 19.39 4.23
C ASN A 137 3.31 18.18 3.31
N VAL A 138 4.01 17.10 3.68
CA VAL A 138 4.09 15.88 2.87
C VAL A 138 2.70 15.26 2.64
N ALA A 139 1.81 15.30 3.63
CA ALA A 139 0.46 14.76 3.49
C ALA A 139 -0.34 15.50 2.40
N SER A 140 -0.31 16.83 2.39
CA SER A 140 -0.94 17.62 1.32
C SER A 140 -0.30 17.36 -0.03
N THR A 141 1.04 17.33 -0.11
CA THR A 141 1.74 17.08 -1.37
C THR A 141 1.43 15.69 -1.93
N LEU A 142 1.27 14.66 -1.10
CA LEU A 142 0.82 13.33 -1.56
C LEU A 142 -0.56 13.39 -2.22
N VAL A 143 -1.52 14.08 -1.60
CA VAL A 143 -2.89 14.24 -2.16
C VAL A 143 -2.85 15.06 -3.45
N GLU A 144 -2.11 16.17 -3.48
CA GLU A 144 -1.92 17.01 -4.66
C GLU A 144 -1.27 16.24 -5.82
N SER A 145 -0.25 15.43 -5.52
CA SER A 145 0.42 14.57 -6.50
C SER A 145 -0.57 13.59 -7.13
N THR A 146 -1.40 12.96 -6.29
CA THR A 146 -2.45 12.06 -6.75
C THR A 146 -3.47 12.77 -7.64
N MET A 147 -3.93 13.97 -7.27
CA MET A 147 -4.86 14.78 -8.06
C MET A 147 -4.23 15.26 -9.37
N ASN A 148 -2.94 15.58 -9.40
CA ASN A 148 -2.22 15.98 -10.61
C ASN A 148 -2.03 14.81 -11.57
N ILE A 149 -1.72 13.62 -11.05
CA ILE A 149 -1.56 12.40 -11.86
C ILE A 149 -2.91 11.96 -12.42
N TYR A 150 -3.99 12.15 -11.66
CA TYR A 150 -5.36 11.75 -12.01
C TYR A 150 -6.37 12.88 -11.78
N PRO A 151 -6.37 13.92 -12.63
CA PRO A 151 -7.25 15.08 -12.44
C PRO A 151 -8.73 14.74 -12.63
N ASP A 152 -9.04 13.77 -13.51
CA ASP A 152 -10.38 13.19 -13.60
C ASP A 152 -10.44 11.94 -12.71
N VAL A 153 -11.17 12.03 -11.60
CA VAL A 153 -11.28 10.94 -10.64
C VAL A 153 -12.02 9.71 -11.20
N LYS A 154 -12.74 9.83 -12.31
CA LYS A 154 -13.35 8.67 -12.99
C LYS A 154 -12.30 7.80 -13.65
N THR A 155 -11.14 8.38 -13.95
CA THR A 155 -9.96 7.67 -14.44
C THR A 155 -9.06 7.18 -13.30
N PHE A 156 -9.51 7.36 -12.04
CA PHE A 156 -8.78 7.03 -10.83
C PHE A 156 -8.97 5.58 -10.37
N PRO A 157 -7.85 4.84 -10.30
CA PRO A 157 -6.84 4.75 -11.34
C PRO A 157 -7.35 3.90 -12.52
N VAL A 158 -6.65 3.99 -13.65
CA VAL A 158 -6.99 3.40 -14.96
C VAL A 158 -7.31 1.87 -14.93
N TYR A 159 -7.03 1.16 -13.83
CA TYR A 159 -7.19 -0.30 -13.67
C TYR A 159 -8.51 -0.74 -13.07
N ALA A 160 -9.21 0.22 -12.53
CA ALA A 160 -10.47 0.00 -11.88
C ALA A 160 -11.33 1.26 -11.96
N PRO A 161 -11.41 1.93 -13.13
CA PRO A 161 -12.39 2.99 -13.29
C PRO A 161 -13.73 2.32 -12.98
N HIS A 162 -14.44 2.84 -11.98
CA HIS A 162 -15.68 2.27 -11.48
C HIS A 162 -15.57 0.98 -10.62
N ARG A 163 -14.46 0.71 -9.92
CA ARG A 163 -14.48 -0.28 -8.82
C ARG A 163 -14.59 0.35 -7.44
N TRP A 164 -15.64 -0.05 -6.75
CA TRP A 164 -15.74 0.06 -5.30
C TRP A 164 -14.73 -0.89 -4.65
N ASN A 165 -13.68 -0.35 -4.02
CA ASN A 165 -12.68 -1.17 -3.34
C ASN A 165 -12.00 -0.44 -2.17
N TYR A 166 -11.38 -1.24 -1.30
CA TYR A 166 -10.69 -0.76 -0.10
C TYR A 166 -9.44 0.07 -0.39
N GLU A 167 -8.66 -0.26 -1.43
CA GLU A 167 -7.36 0.35 -1.67
C GLU A 167 -7.49 1.85 -1.95
N TYR A 168 -8.40 2.22 -2.84
CA TYR A 168 -8.62 3.62 -3.21
C TYR A 168 -9.43 4.33 -2.15
N SER A 169 -10.42 3.67 -1.54
CA SER A 169 -11.15 4.31 -0.45
C SER A 169 -10.27 4.59 0.75
N PHE A 170 -9.26 3.77 1.02
CA PHE A 170 -8.32 4.02 2.10
C PHE A 170 -7.55 5.32 1.85
N PHE A 171 -7.06 5.51 0.62
CA PHE A 171 -6.43 6.77 0.22
C PHE A 171 -7.40 7.95 0.27
N MET A 172 -8.61 7.81 -0.31
CA MET A 172 -9.61 8.89 -0.33
C MET A 172 -10.09 9.27 1.07
N ALA A 173 -10.20 8.32 2.00
CA ALA A 173 -10.45 8.62 3.40
C ALA A 173 -9.30 9.43 4.03
N GLY A 174 -8.04 9.12 3.67
CA GLY A 174 -6.89 9.92 4.08
C GLY A 174 -6.90 11.33 3.47
N ALA A 175 -7.21 11.46 2.18
CA ALA A 175 -7.32 12.74 1.48
C ALA A 175 -8.43 13.61 2.08
N PHE A 176 -9.60 13.03 2.37
CA PHE A 176 -10.66 13.69 3.11
C PHE A 176 -10.17 14.17 4.49
N LYS A 177 -9.54 13.30 5.29
CA LYS A 177 -9.00 13.67 6.61
C LYS A 177 -7.99 14.81 6.51
N GLN A 178 -7.09 14.79 5.53
CA GLN A 178 -6.14 15.86 5.30
C GLN A 178 -6.83 17.17 4.88
N GLY A 179 -7.84 17.08 4.01
CA GLY A 179 -8.68 18.21 3.63
C GLY A 179 -9.36 18.84 4.85
N LYS A 180 -9.92 18.03 5.75
CA LYS A 180 -10.49 18.50 7.03
C LYS A 180 -9.44 19.13 7.94
N LYS A 181 -8.26 18.51 8.08
CA LYS A 181 -7.16 19.01 8.94
C LYS A 181 -6.64 20.37 8.46
N THR A 182 -6.58 20.58 7.14
CA THR A 182 -5.98 21.79 6.53
C THR A 182 -7.01 22.84 6.07
N GLY A 183 -8.30 22.50 6.09
CA GLY A 183 -9.34 23.33 5.48
C GLY A 183 -9.31 23.35 3.94
N ASN A 184 -8.63 22.39 3.31
CA ASN A 184 -8.54 22.32 1.86
C ASN A 184 -9.75 21.59 1.25
N GLN A 185 -10.70 22.38 0.73
CA GLN A 185 -11.94 21.88 0.14
C GLN A 185 -11.71 21.02 -1.10
N SER A 186 -10.64 21.25 -1.89
CA SER A 186 -10.42 20.48 -3.12
C SER A 186 -10.14 19.00 -2.82
N PHE A 187 -9.50 18.69 -1.68
CA PHE A 187 -9.25 17.31 -1.26
C PHE A 187 -10.54 16.60 -0.84
N ILE A 188 -11.44 17.32 -0.18
CA ILE A 188 -12.76 16.83 0.22
C ILE A 188 -13.60 16.58 -1.03
N ASP A 189 -13.66 17.54 -1.94
CA ASP A 189 -14.43 17.45 -3.19
C ASP A 189 -13.93 16.31 -4.08
N TYR A 190 -12.61 16.12 -4.20
CA TYR A 190 -12.02 15.02 -4.96
C TYR A 190 -12.40 13.65 -4.36
N SER A 191 -12.38 13.53 -3.03
CA SER A 191 -12.81 12.32 -2.32
C SER A 191 -14.31 12.05 -2.48
N ARG A 192 -15.14 13.10 -2.49
CA ARG A 192 -16.58 13.00 -2.74
C ARG A 192 -16.87 12.60 -4.18
N GLU A 193 -16.19 13.20 -5.15
CA GLU A 193 -16.39 12.88 -6.56
C GLU A 193 -16.03 11.42 -6.87
N TRP A 194 -14.97 10.89 -6.23
CA TRP A 194 -14.68 9.46 -6.29
C TRP A 194 -15.85 8.63 -5.77
N LEU A 195 -16.36 8.95 -4.57
CA LEU A 195 -17.42 8.19 -3.91
C LEU A 195 -18.76 8.24 -4.69
N ASP A 196 -19.13 9.41 -5.21
CA ASP A 196 -20.40 9.63 -5.92
C ASP A 196 -20.47 8.86 -7.25
N ASN A 197 -19.35 8.38 -7.80
CA ASN A 197 -19.36 7.49 -8.97
C ASN A 197 -20.01 6.13 -8.69
N PHE A 198 -20.23 5.77 -7.42
CA PHE A 198 -20.73 4.47 -6.99
C PHE A 198 -22.13 4.50 -6.38
N ILE A 199 -22.67 5.69 -6.13
CA ILE A 199 -23.87 5.91 -5.34
C ILE A 199 -24.86 6.74 -6.16
N THR A 200 -26.11 6.29 -6.25
CA THR A 200 -27.18 7.05 -6.90
C THR A 200 -27.70 8.17 -5.97
N GLU A 201 -28.40 9.16 -6.52
CA GLU A 201 -28.99 10.23 -5.70
C GLU A 201 -30.02 9.72 -4.69
N GLU A 202 -30.64 8.58 -4.95
CA GLU A 202 -31.57 7.91 -4.03
C GLU A 202 -30.88 7.17 -2.87
N GLY A 203 -29.54 7.08 -2.88
CA GLY A 203 -28.78 6.37 -1.83
C GLY A 203 -28.70 4.86 -2.03
N ALA A 204 -28.64 4.41 -3.28
CA ALA A 204 -28.39 3.02 -3.64
C ALA A 204 -27.05 2.87 -4.36
N PHE A 205 -26.46 1.68 -4.33
CA PHE A 205 -25.31 1.40 -5.18
C PHE A 205 -25.71 1.47 -6.66
N VAL A 206 -24.88 2.08 -7.49
CA VAL A 206 -25.03 2.02 -8.94
C VAL A 206 -25.03 0.54 -9.38
N PRO A 207 -25.92 0.12 -10.29
CA PRO A 207 -26.03 -1.29 -10.68
C PRO A 207 -24.71 -1.91 -11.13
N GLY A 208 -24.37 -3.08 -10.57
CA GLY A 208 -23.17 -3.83 -10.90
C GLY A 208 -21.89 -3.40 -10.16
N VAL A 209 -21.92 -2.31 -9.39
CA VAL A 209 -20.77 -1.84 -8.60
C VAL A 209 -20.48 -2.75 -7.41
N TYR A 210 -21.51 -3.17 -6.68
CA TYR A 210 -21.39 -3.99 -5.49
C TYR A 210 -22.04 -5.35 -5.70
N LYS A 211 -21.34 -6.43 -5.32
CA LYS A 211 -21.83 -7.80 -5.40
C LYS A 211 -21.90 -8.40 -4.00
N VAL A 212 -23.10 -8.44 -3.45
CA VAL A 212 -23.34 -8.87 -2.06
C VAL A 212 -23.05 -10.37 -1.86
N ASP A 213 -23.25 -11.19 -2.88
CA ASP A 213 -23.01 -12.63 -2.86
C ASP A 213 -21.53 -13.03 -2.77
N GLU A 214 -20.61 -12.11 -3.07
CA GLU A 214 -19.17 -12.31 -2.86
C GLU A 214 -18.77 -12.22 -1.38
N TYR A 215 -19.62 -11.64 -0.52
CA TYR A 215 -19.38 -11.41 0.91
C TYR A 215 -17.92 -11.05 1.22
N GLN A 216 -17.41 -10.00 0.58
CA GLN A 216 -16.01 -9.62 0.66
C GLN A 216 -15.83 -8.47 1.64
N LEU A 217 -15.14 -8.71 2.75
CA LEU A 217 -14.89 -7.69 3.78
C LEU A 217 -14.20 -6.45 3.22
N ASP A 218 -13.33 -6.60 2.22
CA ASP A 218 -12.67 -5.48 1.54
C ASP A 218 -13.67 -4.45 0.99
N ASN A 219 -14.86 -4.89 0.58
CA ASN A 219 -15.88 -3.99 0.04
C ASN A 219 -16.65 -3.26 1.16
N ILE A 220 -16.38 -3.55 2.44
CA ILE A 220 -16.98 -2.83 3.56
C ILE A 220 -16.19 -1.56 3.90
N LEU A 221 -14.86 -1.57 3.76
CA LEU A 221 -13.99 -0.44 4.14
C LEU A 221 -14.45 0.91 3.58
N PRO A 222 -14.92 1.02 2.32
CA PRO A 222 -15.33 2.32 1.80
C PRO A 222 -16.51 2.96 2.52
N GLY A 223 -17.26 2.18 3.31
CA GLY A 223 -18.27 2.70 4.24
C GLY A 223 -17.72 3.74 5.22
N ARG A 224 -16.41 3.73 5.54
CA ARG A 224 -15.79 4.78 6.37
C ARG A 224 -15.88 6.15 5.72
N LEU A 225 -15.53 6.23 4.43
CA LEU A 225 -15.62 7.46 3.65
C LEU A 225 -17.07 7.90 3.48
N VAL A 226 -18.00 6.94 3.32
CA VAL A 226 -19.44 7.20 3.28
C VAL A 226 -19.91 7.92 4.55
N ILE A 227 -19.50 7.45 5.73
CA ILE A 227 -19.87 8.10 7.00
C ILE A 227 -19.28 9.51 7.08
N TYR A 228 -17.99 9.68 6.75
CA TYR A 228 -17.38 11.02 6.71
C TYR A 228 -18.14 11.98 5.78
N MET A 229 -18.56 11.50 4.59
CA MET A 229 -19.33 12.33 3.66
C MET A 229 -20.74 12.64 4.16
N HIS A 230 -21.38 11.71 4.87
CA HIS A 230 -22.66 11.98 5.53
C HIS A 230 -22.50 13.05 6.61
N GLU A 231 -21.49 12.95 7.48
CA GLU A 231 -21.23 13.94 8.52
C GLU A 231 -20.88 15.31 7.94
N GLU A 232 -20.15 15.35 6.83
CA GLU A 232 -19.77 16.59 6.16
C GLU A 232 -20.95 17.30 5.49
N THR A 233 -21.87 16.54 4.89
CA THR A 233 -22.88 17.10 3.98
C THR A 233 -24.32 17.03 4.51
N GLY A 234 -24.60 16.14 5.46
CA GLY A 234 -25.94 15.81 5.92
C GLY A 234 -26.82 15.09 4.88
N LEU A 235 -26.27 14.68 3.73
CA LEU A 235 -27.05 14.08 2.66
C LEU A 235 -27.43 12.63 2.97
N THR A 236 -28.73 12.35 2.97
CA THR A 236 -29.28 11.04 3.33
C THR A 236 -28.80 9.90 2.43
N LYS A 237 -28.40 10.18 1.18
CA LYS A 237 -27.89 9.17 0.25
C LYS A 237 -26.68 8.41 0.81
N TYR A 238 -25.80 9.10 1.52
CA TYR A 238 -24.64 8.47 2.16
C TYR A 238 -25.05 7.61 3.35
N LYS A 239 -25.96 8.10 4.20
CA LYS A 239 -26.48 7.29 5.31
C LYS A 239 -27.14 6.01 4.80
N SER A 240 -27.93 6.06 3.72
CA SER A 240 -28.55 4.87 3.12
C SER A 240 -27.51 3.83 2.69
N ILE A 241 -26.37 4.26 2.15
CA ILE A 241 -25.28 3.35 1.79
C ILE A 241 -24.61 2.77 3.04
N ALA A 242 -24.38 3.57 4.08
CA ALA A 242 -23.85 3.07 5.34
C ALA A 242 -24.78 2.02 5.98
N ASP A 243 -26.09 2.28 5.99
CA ASP A 243 -27.13 1.35 6.47
C ASP A 243 -27.16 0.06 5.62
N THR A 244 -26.90 0.16 4.31
CA THR A 244 -26.81 -1.00 3.42
C THR A 244 -25.57 -1.85 3.72
N LEU A 245 -24.41 -1.21 3.85
CA LEU A 245 -23.15 -1.90 4.15
C LEU A 245 -23.19 -2.61 5.50
N ILE A 246 -23.76 -1.96 6.53
CA ILE A 246 -23.88 -2.60 7.84
C ILE A 246 -24.84 -3.80 7.80
N HIS A 247 -25.91 -3.72 6.99
CA HIS A 247 -26.81 -4.85 6.77
C HIS A 247 -26.10 -6.01 6.06
N TYR A 248 -25.26 -5.72 5.07
CA TYR A 248 -24.45 -6.77 4.41
C TYR A 248 -23.46 -7.40 5.39
N LEU A 249 -22.78 -6.61 6.19
CA LEU A 249 -21.86 -7.10 7.22
C LEU A 249 -22.57 -7.98 8.26
N ALA A 250 -23.81 -7.65 8.64
CA ALA A 250 -24.61 -8.47 9.57
C ALA A 250 -24.90 -9.88 9.03
N ASN A 251 -24.92 -10.05 7.70
CA ASN A 251 -25.14 -11.32 7.02
C ASN A 251 -23.85 -11.98 6.54
N GLN A 252 -22.68 -11.40 6.85
CA GLN A 252 -21.39 -11.98 6.52
C GLN A 252 -21.26 -13.38 7.15
N PRO A 253 -20.85 -14.41 6.37
CA PRO A 253 -20.62 -15.74 6.90
C PRO A 253 -19.60 -15.76 8.03
N LYS A 254 -19.79 -16.68 8.98
CA LYS A 254 -18.98 -16.75 10.21
C LYS A 254 -18.42 -18.16 10.46
N THR A 255 -17.29 -18.24 11.15
CA THR A 255 -16.74 -19.46 11.77
C THR A 255 -17.65 -19.93 12.91
N SER A 256 -17.40 -21.13 13.45
CA SER A 256 -18.25 -21.70 14.51
C SER A 256 -18.26 -20.86 15.80
N ASP A 257 -17.21 -20.08 16.05
CA ASP A 257 -17.09 -19.15 17.17
C ASP A 257 -17.39 -17.68 16.79
N GLY A 258 -17.97 -17.46 15.61
CA GLY A 258 -18.58 -16.19 15.22
C GLY A 258 -17.66 -15.22 14.49
N GLY A 259 -16.47 -15.64 14.07
CA GLY A 259 -15.52 -14.82 13.32
C GLY A 259 -15.88 -14.67 11.86
N TYR A 260 -15.84 -13.45 11.30
CA TYR A 260 -16.18 -13.23 9.90
C TYR A 260 -15.25 -13.99 8.95
N TRP A 261 -15.83 -14.72 8.00
CA TRP A 261 -15.08 -15.18 6.85
C TRP A 261 -14.58 -13.97 6.08
N HIS A 262 -13.33 -14.01 5.62
CA HIS A 262 -12.74 -12.89 4.90
C HIS A 262 -13.47 -12.63 3.57
N LYS A 263 -13.83 -13.70 2.85
CA LYS A 263 -14.63 -13.68 1.61
C LYS A 263 -15.49 -14.94 1.47
N GLN A 264 -16.58 -14.91 0.71
CA GLN A 264 -17.37 -16.12 0.38
C GLN A 264 -16.51 -17.22 -0.26
N VAL A 265 -15.52 -16.83 -1.07
CA VAL A 265 -14.59 -17.75 -1.74
C VAL A 265 -13.50 -18.33 -0.82
N TYR A 266 -13.40 -17.82 0.43
CA TYR A 266 -12.46 -18.24 1.46
C TYR A 266 -13.22 -18.72 2.71
N PRO A 267 -13.95 -19.84 2.59
CA PRO A 267 -14.80 -20.31 3.68
C PRO A 267 -13.96 -20.65 4.91
N TYR A 268 -14.49 -20.31 6.10
CA TYR A 268 -13.88 -20.59 7.40
C TYR A 268 -12.57 -19.85 7.70
N GLN A 269 -12.17 -18.90 6.85
CA GLN A 269 -10.90 -18.18 6.97
C GLN A 269 -11.11 -16.78 7.56
N MET A 270 -10.42 -16.48 8.65
CA MET A 270 -10.27 -15.12 9.17
C MET A 270 -8.87 -14.59 8.85
N TRP A 271 -8.78 -13.38 8.30
CA TRP A 271 -7.50 -12.72 8.02
C TRP A 271 -7.39 -11.43 8.83
N LEU A 272 -6.20 -11.08 9.29
CA LEU A 272 -5.94 -9.85 10.05
C LEU A 272 -6.45 -8.59 9.33
N ASP A 273 -6.31 -8.56 8.00
CA ASP A 273 -6.77 -7.50 7.10
C ASP A 273 -8.25 -7.17 7.34
N GLY A 274 -9.08 -8.21 7.53
CA GLY A 274 -10.53 -8.10 7.67
C GLY A 274 -10.99 -7.18 8.80
N ILE A 275 -10.20 -7.07 9.87
CA ILE A 275 -10.54 -6.21 11.01
C ILE A 275 -10.47 -4.74 10.63
N PHE A 276 -9.44 -4.35 9.87
CA PHE A 276 -9.38 -2.97 9.36
C PHE A 276 -10.52 -2.71 8.38
N MET A 277 -10.84 -3.68 7.53
CA MET A 277 -11.85 -3.51 6.49
C MET A 277 -13.27 -3.36 7.04
N ALA A 278 -13.63 -4.16 8.05
CA ALA A 278 -15.01 -4.29 8.50
C ALA A 278 -15.26 -3.63 9.86
N ASP A 279 -14.41 -3.92 10.84
CA ASP A 279 -14.69 -3.60 12.25
C ASP A 279 -14.42 -2.14 12.57
N VAL A 280 -13.46 -1.51 11.89
CA VAL A 280 -13.28 -0.05 11.98
C VAL A 280 -14.49 0.69 11.43
N PHE A 281 -15.07 0.21 10.32
CA PHE A 281 -16.30 0.77 9.76
C PHE A 281 -17.49 0.57 10.71
N SER A 282 -17.69 -0.64 11.23
CA SER A 282 -18.84 -0.93 12.10
C SER A 282 -18.78 -0.15 13.41
N MET A 283 -17.60 0.06 14.01
CA MET A 283 -17.44 0.94 15.18
C MET A 283 -17.71 2.42 14.85
N GLN A 284 -17.24 2.91 13.70
CA GLN A 284 -17.55 4.26 13.25
C GLN A 284 -19.07 4.43 13.05
N TYR A 285 -19.73 3.44 12.45
CA TYR A 285 -21.18 3.38 12.27
C TYR A 285 -21.91 3.37 13.62
N ALA A 286 -21.44 2.58 14.58
CA ALA A 286 -21.97 2.49 15.94
C ALA A 286 -22.00 3.86 16.62
N GLN A 287 -20.90 4.61 16.52
CA GLN A 287 -20.78 5.95 17.10
C GLN A 287 -21.67 6.95 16.36
N ALA A 288 -21.59 7.03 15.03
CA ALA A 288 -22.29 8.03 14.22
C ALA A 288 -23.82 7.91 14.32
N TYR A 289 -24.35 6.69 14.50
CA TYR A 289 -25.79 6.43 14.45
C TYR A 289 -26.37 5.82 15.74
N ASN A 290 -25.61 5.84 16.83
CA ASN A 290 -26.02 5.32 18.14
C ASN A 290 -26.49 3.85 18.07
N ARG A 291 -25.63 2.98 17.55
CA ARG A 291 -25.86 1.54 17.35
C ARG A 291 -24.83 0.72 18.13
N PRO A 292 -24.92 0.71 19.47
CA PRO A 292 -23.86 0.20 20.34
C PRO A 292 -23.57 -1.30 20.19
N GLU A 293 -24.51 -2.08 19.66
CA GLU A 293 -24.30 -3.51 19.39
C GLU A 293 -23.13 -3.78 18.44
N TRP A 294 -22.78 -2.80 17.60
CA TRP A 294 -21.64 -2.89 16.69
C TRP A 294 -20.29 -2.63 17.38
N PHE A 295 -20.29 -1.99 18.56
CA PHE A 295 -19.08 -1.97 19.39
C PHE A 295 -18.77 -3.37 19.93
N ASP A 296 -19.78 -4.06 20.47
CA ASP A 296 -19.63 -5.41 21.03
C ASP A 296 -19.16 -6.40 19.95
N GLU A 297 -19.80 -6.38 18.77
CA GLU A 297 -19.43 -7.24 17.64
C GLU A 297 -17.99 -6.99 17.18
N ALA A 298 -17.61 -5.72 16.99
CA ALA A 298 -16.25 -5.38 16.54
C ALA A 298 -15.19 -5.75 17.58
N VAL A 299 -15.46 -5.57 18.87
CA VAL A 299 -14.55 -6.03 19.95
C VAL A 299 -14.42 -7.55 19.93
N HIS A 300 -15.51 -8.29 19.69
CA HIS A 300 -15.47 -9.74 19.54
C HIS A 300 -14.56 -10.16 18.37
N GLN A 301 -14.72 -9.56 17.18
CA GLN A 301 -13.87 -9.85 16.02
C GLN A 301 -12.38 -9.55 16.29
N VAL A 302 -12.07 -8.39 16.88
CA VAL A 302 -10.72 -7.99 17.28
C VAL A 302 -10.07 -9.04 18.18
N LYS A 303 -10.77 -9.48 19.22
CA LYS A 303 -10.26 -10.47 20.19
C LYS A 303 -10.13 -11.85 19.58
N LEU A 304 -11.06 -12.23 18.70
CA LEU A 304 -11.11 -13.56 18.12
C LEU A 304 -9.97 -13.82 17.16
N ILE A 305 -9.69 -12.89 16.23
CA ILE A 305 -8.54 -13.05 15.34
C ILE A 305 -7.23 -13.06 16.14
N TYR A 306 -7.10 -12.23 17.18
CA TYR A 306 -5.91 -12.20 18.02
C TYR A 306 -5.67 -13.56 18.68
N LYS A 307 -6.72 -14.12 19.29
CA LYS A 307 -6.67 -15.44 19.94
C LYS A 307 -6.18 -16.54 18.99
N HIS A 308 -6.63 -16.54 17.74
CA HIS A 308 -6.33 -17.61 16.79
C HIS A 308 -5.02 -17.43 16.02
N THR A 309 -4.55 -16.19 15.86
CA THR A 309 -3.36 -15.88 15.06
C THR A 309 -2.12 -15.60 15.89
N LEU A 310 -2.25 -15.37 17.21
CA LEU A 310 -1.12 -15.10 18.09
C LEU A 310 -0.15 -16.27 18.16
N ASP A 311 1.11 -16.01 17.83
CA ASP A 311 2.21 -16.86 18.24
C ASP A 311 2.71 -16.44 19.63
N PRO A 312 2.57 -17.29 20.66
CA PRO A 312 2.98 -16.94 22.02
C PRO A 312 4.50 -16.83 22.19
N THR A 313 5.29 -17.29 21.21
CA THR A 313 6.76 -17.25 21.27
C THR A 313 7.29 -15.87 20.92
N THR A 314 6.84 -15.34 19.79
CA THR A 314 7.28 -14.05 19.24
C THR A 314 6.40 -12.89 19.69
N GLY A 315 5.12 -13.17 20.00
CA GLY A 315 4.08 -12.15 20.20
C GLY A 315 3.54 -11.56 18.90
N LEU A 316 4.00 -12.04 17.73
CA LEU A 316 3.48 -11.64 16.43
C LEU A 316 2.22 -12.44 16.06
N LEU A 317 1.50 -11.96 15.06
CA LEU A 317 0.26 -12.55 14.57
C LEU A 317 0.47 -13.12 13.17
N TYR A 318 0.12 -14.38 12.96
CA TYR A 318 0.07 -14.99 11.63
C TYR A 318 -0.97 -14.25 10.76
N HIS A 319 -0.70 -14.12 9.45
CA HIS A 319 -1.59 -13.40 8.51
C HIS A 319 -3.07 -13.83 8.61
N GLY A 320 -3.33 -15.14 8.69
CA GLY A 320 -4.68 -15.63 8.83
C GLY A 320 -4.80 -16.98 9.52
N TRP A 321 -6.04 -17.36 9.77
CA TRP A 321 -6.44 -18.60 10.41
C TRP A 321 -7.60 -19.23 9.65
N ASP A 322 -7.54 -20.55 9.44
CA ASP A 322 -8.60 -21.35 8.84
C ASP A 322 -9.10 -22.39 9.84
N GLU A 323 -10.36 -22.25 10.26
CA GLU A 323 -11.02 -23.20 11.18
C GLU A 323 -11.09 -24.62 10.61
N SER A 324 -11.27 -24.75 9.29
CA SER A 324 -11.33 -26.03 8.58
C SER A 324 -9.95 -26.66 8.36
N LYS A 325 -8.89 -25.89 8.59
CA LYS A 325 -7.48 -26.30 8.46
C LYS A 325 -7.18 -26.85 7.06
N ASN A 326 -7.45 -26.03 6.04
CA ASN A 326 -7.16 -26.40 4.66
C ASN A 326 -5.69 -26.84 4.49
N PRO A 327 -5.42 -27.88 3.69
CA PRO A 327 -4.07 -28.48 3.62
C PRO A 327 -3.07 -27.68 2.78
N VAL A 328 -3.46 -26.52 2.22
CA VAL A 328 -2.60 -25.75 1.31
C VAL A 328 -1.63 -24.85 2.07
N TRP A 329 -2.12 -24.19 3.11
CA TRP A 329 -1.31 -23.28 3.92
C TRP A 329 -1.56 -23.39 5.42
N ALA A 330 -2.71 -23.92 5.85
CA ALA A 330 -3.08 -23.90 7.25
C ALA A 330 -2.31 -24.96 8.04
N HIS A 331 -1.77 -24.56 9.19
CA HIS A 331 -1.12 -25.47 10.11
C HIS A 331 -2.12 -26.58 10.53
N PRO A 332 -1.76 -27.88 10.48
CA PRO A 332 -2.71 -28.99 10.66
C PRO A 332 -3.38 -29.02 12.04
N GLU A 333 -2.68 -28.54 13.08
CA GLU A 333 -3.25 -28.44 14.43
C GLU A 333 -3.85 -27.06 14.73
N LYS A 334 -3.11 -25.98 14.47
CA LYS A 334 -3.48 -24.60 14.85
C LYS A 334 -4.41 -23.89 13.86
N GLY A 335 -4.40 -24.27 12.58
CA GLY A 335 -5.15 -23.59 11.51
C GLY A 335 -4.50 -22.29 11.01
N THR A 336 -3.38 -21.85 11.58
CA THR A 336 -2.71 -20.60 11.21
C THR A 336 -1.94 -20.69 9.90
N SER A 337 -1.81 -19.56 9.20
CA SER A 337 -0.85 -19.40 8.10
C SER A 337 0.58 -19.51 8.61
N PRO A 338 1.58 -19.80 7.75
CA PRO A 338 2.93 -20.11 8.23
C PRO A 338 3.78 -18.88 8.54
N GLU A 339 3.42 -17.68 8.06
CA GLU A 339 4.28 -16.49 8.14
C GLU A 339 3.61 -15.28 8.81
N PHE A 340 4.44 -14.43 9.42
CA PHE A 340 4.07 -13.10 9.93
C PHE A 340 4.26 -12.05 8.82
N TRP A 341 3.28 -11.95 7.93
CA TRP A 341 3.33 -10.99 6.83
C TRP A 341 3.13 -9.55 7.34
N GLY A 342 4.11 -8.69 7.06
CA GLY A 342 4.18 -7.35 7.63
C GLY A 342 2.90 -6.52 7.43
N ARG A 343 2.35 -6.47 6.21
CA ARG A 343 1.16 -5.64 5.97
C ARG A 343 -0.10 -6.17 6.65
N ALA A 344 -0.30 -7.49 6.77
CA ALA A 344 -1.44 -8.02 7.50
C ALA A 344 -1.40 -7.62 8.98
N VAL A 345 -0.22 -7.71 9.61
CA VAL A 345 -0.01 -7.23 10.98
C VAL A 345 -0.16 -5.71 11.06
N GLY A 346 0.29 -4.97 10.03
CA GLY A 346 0.10 -3.53 9.88
C GLY A 346 -1.38 -3.12 9.87
N TRP A 347 -2.22 -3.81 9.09
CA TRP A 347 -3.66 -3.58 9.07
C TRP A 347 -4.29 -3.75 10.44
N TYR A 348 -3.91 -4.82 11.15
CA TYR A 348 -4.43 -5.08 12.47
C TYR A 348 -3.97 -4.02 13.48
N ALA A 349 -2.70 -3.60 13.43
CA ALA A 349 -2.19 -2.51 14.26
C ALA A 349 -2.93 -1.18 14.01
N MET A 350 -3.17 -0.82 12.74
CA MET A 350 -3.99 0.33 12.38
C MET A 350 -5.43 0.19 12.88
N ALA A 351 -6.01 -1.01 12.77
CA ALA A 351 -7.38 -1.26 13.20
C ALA A 351 -7.53 -1.04 14.71
N LEU A 352 -6.57 -1.50 15.53
CA LEU A 352 -6.63 -1.32 16.99
C LEU A 352 -6.71 0.16 17.38
N VAL A 353 -5.85 1.02 16.81
CA VAL A 353 -5.85 2.46 17.15
C VAL A 353 -7.04 3.22 16.56
N GLU A 354 -7.56 2.78 15.42
CA GLU A 354 -8.78 3.35 14.83
C GLU A 354 -10.04 2.90 15.59
N CYS A 355 -10.13 1.63 16.00
CA CYS A 355 -11.20 1.12 16.84
C CYS A 355 -11.24 1.85 18.19
N LEU A 356 -10.10 2.06 18.85
CA LEU A 356 -10.01 2.78 20.13
C LEU A 356 -10.40 4.26 20.04
N GLU A 357 -10.38 4.86 18.85
CA GLU A 357 -10.89 6.22 18.60
C GLU A 357 -12.43 6.29 18.70
N TYR A 358 -13.12 5.22 18.27
CA TYR A 358 -14.58 5.15 18.26
C TYR A 358 -15.18 4.47 19.49
N LEU A 359 -14.45 3.51 20.09
CA LEU A 359 -14.92 2.70 21.21
C LEU A 359 -15.07 3.55 22.48
N PRO A 360 -16.27 3.62 23.09
CA PRO A 360 -16.51 4.44 24.28
C PRO A 360 -15.58 4.08 25.44
N GLU A 361 -15.09 5.08 26.17
CA GLU A 361 -14.21 4.87 27.34
C GLU A 361 -14.83 3.96 28.41
N THR A 362 -16.16 3.97 28.52
CA THR A 362 -16.95 3.16 29.46
C THR A 362 -17.21 1.73 28.99
N HIS A 363 -16.80 1.37 27.77
CA HIS A 363 -17.03 0.02 27.24
C HIS A 363 -16.26 -1.01 28.08
N PRO A 364 -16.91 -2.08 28.59
CA PRO A 364 -16.32 -2.98 29.57
C PRO A 364 -15.06 -3.70 29.08
N GLU A 365 -14.98 -3.96 27.78
CA GLU A 365 -13.87 -4.68 27.13
C GLU A 365 -12.85 -3.75 26.45
N ARG A 366 -12.96 -2.41 26.61
CA ARG A 366 -11.99 -1.48 26.01
C ARG A 366 -10.56 -1.76 26.46
N LYS A 367 -10.38 -2.13 27.73
CA LYS A 367 -9.09 -2.51 28.31
C LYS A 367 -8.44 -3.70 27.59
N ASP A 368 -9.25 -4.63 27.08
CA ASP A 368 -8.75 -5.83 26.38
C ASP A 368 -8.15 -5.42 25.03
N VAL A 369 -8.80 -4.48 24.32
CA VAL A 369 -8.29 -3.92 23.06
C VAL A 369 -7.00 -3.12 23.30
N VAL A 370 -6.93 -2.35 24.38
CA VAL A 370 -5.70 -1.63 24.77
C VAL A 370 -4.56 -2.60 25.09
N GLU A 371 -4.83 -3.68 25.83
CA GLU A 371 -3.84 -4.70 26.15
C GLU A 371 -3.32 -5.40 24.88
N ILE A 372 -4.22 -5.75 23.95
CA ILE A 372 -3.84 -6.31 22.64
C ILE A 372 -2.93 -5.34 21.87
N LEU A 373 -3.28 -4.05 21.82
CA LEU A 373 -2.46 -3.01 21.18
C LEU A 373 -1.06 -2.92 21.80
N GLN A 374 -0.97 -2.90 23.13
CA GLN A 374 0.29 -2.81 23.85
C GLN A 374 1.16 -4.05 23.64
N ASN A 375 0.57 -5.24 23.70
CA ASN A 375 1.26 -6.50 23.47
C ASN A 375 1.79 -6.61 22.03
N LEU A 376 0.94 -6.31 21.04
CA LEU A 376 1.33 -6.34 19.64
C LEU A 376 2.42 -5.31 19.35
N SER A 377 2.27 -4.08 19.85
CA SER A 377 3.26 -3.02 19.62
C SER A 377 4.62 -3.40 20.21
N SER A 378 4.62 -3.96 21.42
CA SER A 378 5.82 -4.47 22.09
C SER A 378 6.47 -5.64 21.34
N ALA A 379 5.70 -6.44 20.63
CA ALA A 379 6.25 -7.49 19.75
C ALA A 379 6.85 -6.87 18.48
N VAL A 380 6.08 -6.06 17.75
CA VAL A 380 6.47 -5.46 16.46
C VAL A 380 7.73 -4.60 16.59
N ILE A 381 7.88 -3.78 17.64
CA ILE A 381 9.05 -2.90 17.80
C ILE A 381 10.37 -3.68 17.93
N LYS A 382 10.34 -4.92 18.44
CA LYS A 382 11.52 -5.79 18.53
C LYS A 382 12.06 -6.23 17.16
N TYR A 383 11.21 -6.19 16.14
CA TYR A 383 11.53 -6.55 14.76
C TYR A 383 11.75 -5.33 13.85
N GLN A 384 11.84 -4.13 14.43
CA GLN A 384 12.28 -2.96 13.68
C GLN A 384 13.76 -3.14 13.34
N ASP A 385 14.09 -3.12 12.05
CA ASP A 385 15.47 -3.25 11.59
C ASP A 385 16.32 -2.11 12.14
N GLU A 386 17.44 -2.43 12.80
CA GLU A 386 18.29 -1.43 13.46
C GLU A 386 18.88 -0.44 12.46
N GLN A 387 19.21 -0.91 11.25
CA GLN A 387 19.90 -0.12 10.23
C GLN A 387 18.96 0.87 9.53
N SER A 388 17.82 0.39 9.05
CA SER A 388 16.84 1.21 8.33
C SER A 388 15.84 1.90 9.27
N GLY A 389 15.52 1.31 10.42
CA GLY A 389 14.37 1.72 11.23
C GLY A 389 13.03 1.31 10.63
N LEU A 390 13.01 0.35 9.70
CA LEU A 390 11.83 -0.13 9.01
C LEU A 390 11.59 -1.61 9.29
N TRP A 391 10.54 -2.18 8.70
CA TRP A 391 10.17 -3.59 8.89
C TRP A 391 10.24 -4.36 7.58
N TYR A 392 10.55 -5.65 7.72
CA TYR A 392 10.64 -6.58 6.61
C TYR A 392 9.26 -7.09 6.16
N GLN A 393 9.17 -7.52 4.91
CA GLN A 393 8.00 -8.17 4.33
C GLN A 393 7.54 -9.37 5.17
N VAL A 394 8.49 -10.20 5.64
CA VAL A 394 8.24 -11.21 6.68
C VAL A 394 8.99 -10.79 7.94
N LEU A 395 8.25 -10.42 9.00
CA LEU A 395 8.75 -9.61 10.11
C LEU A 395 9.93 -10.23 10.87
N ASP A 396 9.85 -11.53 11.17
CA ASP A 396 10.81 -12.24 12.01
C ASP A 396 12.01 -12.80 11.25
N LYS A 397 12.05 -12.62 9.92
CA LYS A 397 13.03 -13.24 9.01
C LYS A 397 13.90 -12.23 8.29
N GLY A 398 14.19 -11.08 8.90
CA GLY A 398 14.98 -10.01 8.27
C GLY A 398 16.39 -10.43 7.82
N ASN A 399 16.98 -11.42 8.51
CA ASN A 399 18.30 -11.98 8.18
C ASN A 399 18.24 -13.11 7.14
N GLN A 400 17.06 -13.52 6.69
CA GLN A 400 16.91 -14.60 5.73
C GLN A 400 17.04 -14.08 4.30
N SER A 401 17.74 -14.83 3.45
CA SER A 401 17.98 -14.46 2.05
C SER A 401 16.67 -14.20 1.31
N GLY A 402 16.64 -13.15 0.50
CA GLY A 402 15.50 -12.77 -0.32
C GLY A 402 14.44 -11.92 0.38
N ASN A 403 14.45 -11.82 1.72
CA ASN A 403 13.57 -10.88 2.41
C ASN A 403 13.99 -9.44 2.10
N TRP A 404 13.06 -8.50 2.30
CA TRP A 404 13.25 -7.11 1.94
C TRP A 404 12.41 -6.18 2.81
N ILE A 405 12.85 -4.93 2.96
CA ILE A 405 12.12 -3.89 3.70
C ILE A 405 10.89 -3.49 2.92
N GLU A 406 9.71 -3.61 3.53
CA GLU A 406 8.44 -3.32 2.89
C GLU A 406 7.85 -2.02 3.41
N THR A 407 7.46 -1.14 2.49
CA THR A 407 7.19 0.26 2.85
C THR A 407 5.78 0.49 3.37
N SER A 408 4.79 -0.30 2.96
CA SER A 408 3.42 -0.14 3.47
C SER A 408 3.30 -0.56 4.93
N CYS A 409 3.78 -1.73 5.34
CA CYS A 409 3.73 -2.18 6.73
C CYS A 409 4.52 -1.24 7.65
N SER A 410 5.67 -0.75 7.19
CA SER A 410 6.48 0.20 7.94
C SER A 410 5.74 1.51 8.20
N ALA A 411 5.02 2.04 7.20
CA ALA A 411 4.17 3.21 7.37
C ALA A 411 2.97 2.94 8.30
N MET A 412 2.35 1.75 8.19
CA MET A 412 1.24 1.34 9.06
C MET A 412 1.66 1.22 10.53
N PHE A 413 2.82 0.63 10.82
CA PHE A 413 3.35 0.54 12.19
C PHE A 413 3.72 1.91 12.74
N ALA A 414 4.38 2.75 11.94
CA ALA A 414 4.69 4.12 12.34
C ALA A 414 3.42 4.91 12.66
N TYR A 415 2.38 4.81 11.83
CA TYR A 415 1.07 5.40 12.10
C TYR A 415 0.46 4.89 13.41
N ALA A 416 0.39 3.56 13.59
CA ALA A 416 -0.20 2.96 14.78
C ALA A 416 0.55 3.36 16.05
N PHE A 417 1.88 3.38 16.03
CA PHE A 417 2.71 3.78 17.17
C PHE A 417 2.52 5.26 17.51
N ALA A 418 2.57 6.14 16.51
CA ALA A 418 2.37 7.58 16.70
C ALA A 418 0.98 7.89 17.26
N LYS A 419 -0.07 7.29 16.67
CA LYS A 419 -1.44 7.50 17.12
C LYS A 419 -1.71 6.91 18.49
N ALA A 420 -1.23 5.71 18.79
CA ALA A 420 -1.37 5.09 20.10
C ALA A 420 -0.64 5.90 21.18
N HIS A 421 0.51 6.50 20.86
CA HIS A 421 1.20 7.43 21.75
C HIS A 421 0.37 8.70 21.98
N ARG A 422 -0.15 9.34 20.92
CA ARG A 422 -1.05 10.51 21.04
C ARG A 422 -2.28 10.21 21.89
N GLN A 423 -2.84 9.01 21.79
CA GLN A 423 -3.98 8.54 22.58
C GLN A 423 -3.60 8.12 24.03
N GLY A 424 -2.31 8.12 24.38
CA GLY A 424 -1.82 7.81 25.73
C GLY A 424 -1.68 6.31 26.04
N PHE A 425 -1.70 5.43 25.03
CA PHE A 425 -1.60 3.98 25.20
C PHE A 425 -0.17 3.43 25.12
N LEU A 426 0.75 4.17 24.47
CA LEU A 426 2.16 3.81 24.31
C LEU A 426 3.08 4.94 24.76
N ASP A 427 4.28 4.59 25.23
CA ASP A 427 5.29 5.54 25.70
C ASP A 427 6.09 6.20 24.56
N ASP A 428 7.01 7.11 24.93
CA ASP A 428 7.85 7.87 24.00
C ASP A 428 8.77 7.00 23.12
N ALA A 429 9.09 5.77 23.53
CA ALA A 429 9.96 4.91 22.72
C ALA A 429 9.27 4.51 21.42
N PHE A 430 7.94 4.30 21.45
CA PHE A 430 7.15 4.01 20.26
C PHE A 430 7.05 5.21 19.33
N LEU A 431 6.88 6.43 19.86
CA LEU A 431 6.91 7.64 19.05
C LEU A 431 8.25 7.81 18.33
N LYS A 432 9.37 7.63 19.03
CA LYS A 432 10.72 7.70 18.42
C LYS A 432 10.92 6.65 17.34
N ALA A 433 10.41 5.44 17.55
CA ALA A 433 10.44 4.38 16.54
C ALA A 433 9.62 4.77 15.30
N ALA A 434 8.44 5.38 15.49
CA ALA A 434 7.59 5.89 14.41
C ALA A 434 8.26 7.03 13.63
N GLU A 435 8.84 8.02 14.32
CA GLU A 435 9.56 9.13 13.69
C GLU A 435 10.78 8.64 12.90
N LYS A 436 11.54 7.67 13.44
CA LYS A 436 12.66 7.06 12.73
C LYS A 436 12.17 6.40 11.43
N ALA A 437 11.13 5.57 11.52
CA ALA A 437 10.55 4.90 10.36
C ALA A 437 10.04 5.91 9.32
N TYR A 438 9.26 6.90 9.75
CA TYR A 438 8.72 7.93 8.86
C TYR A 438 9.82 8.69 8.13
N ASN A 439 10.84 9.16 8.86
CA ASN A 439 11.98 9.86 8.26
C ASN A 439 12.73 8.96 7.27
N THR A 440 12.94 7.68 7.56
CA THR A 440 13.59 6.76 6.61
C THR A 440 12.72 6.55 5.36
N LEU A 441 11.39 6.39 5.50
CA LEU A 441 10.48 6.27 4.37
C LEU A 441 10.59 7.48 3.43
N LEU A 442 10.54 8.69 3.99
CA LEU A 442 10.69 9.92 3.22
C LEU A 442 12.06 10.01 2.54
N ASN A 443 13.13 9.64 3.24
CA ASN A 443 14.47 9.84 2.74
C ASN A 443 14.90 8.82 1.67
N GLN A 444 14.40 7.58 1.75
CA GLN A 444 14.92 6.46 0.93
C GLN A 444 13.90 5.90 -0.08
N TYR A 445 12.60 6.15 0.13
CA TYR A 445 11.53 5.50 -0.63
C TYR A 445 10.52 6.49 -1.24
N VAL A 446 10.61 7.78 -0.90
CA VAL A 446 9.85 8.83 -1.57
C VAL A 446 10.71 9.50 -2.63
N TYR A 447 10.14 9.61 -3.83
CA TYR A 447 10.74 10.26 -4.98
C TYR A 447 9.82 11.37 -5.49
N VAL A 448 10.39 12.30 -6.25
CA VAL A 448 9.68 13.40 -6.89
C VAL A 448 9.96 13.35 -8.38
N ASP A 449 8.91 13.38 -9.21
CA ASP A 449 9.06 13.51 -10.66
C ASP A 449 9.40 14.96 -11.07
N ASP A 450 9.71 15.16 -12.36
CA ASP A 450 10.02 16.49 -12.89
C ASP A 450 8.80 17.46 -12.87
N ALA A 451 7.59 16.93 -12.69
CA ALA A 451 6.37 17.72 -12.52
C ALA A 451 6.10 18.09 -11.04
N GLY A 452 6.94 17.63 -10.11
CA GLY A 452 6.80 17.90 -8.68
C GLY A 452 5.89 16.92 -7.93
N ASN A 453 5.43 15.84 -8.57
CA ASN A 453 4.58 14.84 -7.94
C ASN A 453 5.40 13.83 -7.14
N LEU A 454 4.90 13.46 -5.97
CA LEU A 454 5.47 12.44 -5.11
C LEU A 454 5.12 11.03 -5.59
N HIS A 455 6.12 10.17 -5.50
CA HIS A 455 6.03 8.74 -5.74
C HIS A 455 6.57 7.97 -4.55
N PHE A 456 5.94 6.85 -4.19
CA PHE A 456 6.34 6.01 -3.08
C PHE A 456 6.58 4.58 -3.55
N ASP A 457 7.79 4.07 -3.35
CA ASP A 457 8.25 2.80 -3.90
C ASP A 457 8.28 1.66 -2.87
N GLU A 458 8.62 0.45 -3.32
CA GLU A 458 8.86 -0.74 -2.49
C GLU A 458 7.63 -1.14 -1.65
N THR A 459 6.43 -0.92 -2.19
CA THR A 459 5.19 -1.45 -1.62
C THR A 459 4.87 -2.81 -2.21
N VAL A 460 4.61 -3.82 -1.39
CA VAL A 460 4.18 -5.13 -1.92
C VAL A 460 2.78 -5.02 -2.55
N LYS A 461 2.57 -5.60 -3.73
CA LYS A 461 1.30 -5.49 -4.46
C LYS A 461 0.15 -6.23 -3.79
N ILE A 462 0.38 -7.47 -3.37
CA ILE A 462 -0.67 -8.35 -2.83
C ILE A 462 -0.09 -9.32 -1.81
N GLY A 463 -0.94 -9.85 -0.93
CA GLY A 463 -0.69 -11.06 -0.15
C GLY A 463 -2.02 -11.78 -0.04
N THR A 464 -2.06 -13.08 -0.31
CA THR A 464 -3.30 -13.86 -0.27
C THR A 464 -3.06 -15.22 0.35
N LEU A 465 -4.06 -15.71 1.08
CA LEU A 465 -4.14 -17.08 1.57
C LEU A 465 -5.19 -17.87 0.78
N ASN A 466 -5.18 -17.73 -0.56
CA ASN A 466 -6.09 -18.47 -1.41
C ASN A 466 -5.87 -19.98 -1.27
N PRO A 467 -6.86 -20.77 -0.80
CA PRO A 467 -6.72 -22.19 -0.53
C PRO A 467 -6.58 -23.06 -1.79
N LYS A 468 -6.50 -22.46 -2.98
CA LYS A 468 -6.25 -23.16 -4.26
C LYS A 468 -4.90 -22.83 -4.89
N THR A 469 -4.39 -21.61 -4.66
CA THR A 469 -3.28 -21.06 -5.46
C THR A 469 -2.18 -20.40 -4.64
N SER A 470 -2.35 -20.23 -3.33
CA SER A 470 -1.35 -19.60 -2.47
C SER A 470 -1.02 -20.50 -1.29
N LYS A 471 0.25 -20.87 -1.18
CA LYS A 471 0.79 -21.58 -0.01
C LYS A 471 0.98 -20.66 1.19
N GLY A 472 0.97 -19.34 0.97
CA GLY A 472 1.22 -18.36 2.02
C GLY A 472 2.54 -18.59 2.76
N ASP A 473 3.52 -19.24 2.13
CA ASP A 473 4.83 -19.55 2.73
C ASP A 473 5.82 -18.40 2.51
N TYR A 474 7.00 -18.50 3.12
CA TYR A 474 8.05 -17.48 3.00
C TYR A 474 8.34 -17.13 1.53
N GLU A 475 8.54 -18.13 0.67
CA GLU A 475 8.86 -17.92 -0.75
C GLU A 475 7.75 -17.15 -1.47
N TYR A 476 6.49 -17.49 -1.22
CA TYR A 476 5.36 -16.75 -1.74
C TYR A 476 5.42 -15.26 -1.36
N TYR A 477 5.62 -14.93 -0.08
CA TYR A 477 5.64 -13.52 0.33
C TYR A 477 6.85 -12.74 -0.18
N ILE A 478 8.05 -13.32 -0.19
CA ILE A 478 9.24 -12.60 -0.62
C ILE A 478 9.32 -12.39 -2.13
N THR A 479 8.69 -13.28 -2.91
CA THR A 479 8.63 -13.17 -4.39
C THR A 479 7.44 -12.35 -4.88
N THR A 480 6.57 -11.89 -3.98
CA THR A 480 5.44 -11.08 -4.42
C THR A 480 5.90 -9.74 -4.98
N GLU A 481 5.32 -9.41 -6.12
CA GLU A 481 5.51 -8.18 -6.89
C GLU A 481 5.53 -6.91 -6.02
N LYS A 482 6.44 -6.00 -6.35
CA LYS A 482 6.56 -4.68 -5.72
C LYS A 482 6.02 -3.61 -6.65
N ARG A 483 5.51 -2.52 -6.10
CA ARG A 483 4.88 -1.45 -6.87
C ARG A 483 5.24 -0.10 -6.30
N ILE A 484 5.61 0.79 -7.21
CA ILE A 484 5.52 2.22 -6.95
C ILE A 484 4.06 2.64 -6.98
N ASN A 485 3.69 3.55 -6.09
CA ASN A 485 2.36 4.15 -6.02
C ASN A 485 1.22 3.13 -5.88
N ASP A 486 1.47 1.97 -5.27
CA ASP A 486 0.37 1.13 -4.81
C ASP A 486 -0.37 1.85 -3.68
N TYR A 487 -1.69 1.98 -3.81
CA TYR A 487 -2.51 2.79 -2.90
C TYR A 487 -2.54 2.27 -1.47
N LYS A 488 -2.24 0.99 -1.23
CA LYS A 488 -2.07 0.47 0.13
C LYS A 488 -0.86 1.12 0.81
N GLY A 489 0.22 1.32 0.07
CA GLY A 489 1.42 2.03 0.51
C GLY A 489 1.21 3.54 0.60
N LEU A 490 0.72 4.17 -0.48
CA LEU A 490 0.49 5.62 -0.52
C LEU A 490 -0.47 6.09 0.57
N ALA A 491 -1.57 5.36 0.80
CA ALA A 491 -2.50 5.71 1.86
C ALA A 491 -1.87 5.51 3.25
N SER A 492 -1.08 4.45 3.46
CA SER A 492 -0.37 4.27 4.72
C SER A 492 0.62 5.41 4.99
N LEU A 493 1.38 5.82 3.97
CA LEU A 493 2.28 6.97 4.06
C LEU A 493 1.51 8.27 4.32
N LEU A 494 0.35 8.46 3.69
CA LEU A 494 -0.53 9.60 3.92
C LEU A 494 -1.02 9.64 5.37
N TYR A 495 -1.49 8.52 5.92
CA TYR A 495 -1.98 8.46 7.30
C TYR A 495 -0.88 8.77 8.32
N VAL A 496 0.32 8.17 8.19
CA VAL A 496 1.44 8.52 9.09
C VAL A 496 1.88 9.98 8.89
N SER A 497 1.85 10.50 7.66
CA SER A 497 2.14 11.92 7.40
C SER A 497 1.10 12.84 8.02
N ILE A 498 -0.17 12.45 8.10
CA ILE A 498 -1.21 13.24 8.79
C ILE A 498 -0.97 13.21 10.30
N GLU A 499 -0.54 12.08 10.85
CA GLU A 499 -0.33 11.91 12.29
C GLU A 499 0.94 12.61 12.80
N LEU A 500 2.03 12.61 12.01
CA LEU A 500 3.34 13.14 12.40
C LEU A 500 3.67 14.54 11.85
N ASN A 501 2.85 15.12 10.96
CA ASN A 501 3.01 16.51 10.50
C ASN A 501 2.29 17.53 11.36
#